data_AF-A0A8H7WBZ0-F1
#
_entry.id   AF-A0A8H7WBZ0-F1
#
_cell.length_a   1.000
_cell.length_b   1.000
_cell.length_c   1.000
_cell.angle_alpha   90.00
_cell.angle_beta   90.00
_cell.angle_gamma   90.00
#
_symmetry.space_group_name_H-M   'P 1'
#
loop_
_entity.id
_entity.type
_entity.pdbx_description
1 polymer ?
#
loop_
_entity_poly.entity_id
_entity_poly.type
_entity_poly.pdbx_seq_one_letter_code
_entity_poly.pdbx_strand_id
1 'polypeptide(L)'
;MCAALKKLGYENIHHMFYVFKTPGEAGKWHALLKIKYEGAGAGTITREMFDDLLGDCSALTDLPSILFARELLILYPDAKVILTTRSTTSWYTSMLHTIYAWQSDPLNRIIDPFLSKHRYALRKLLDYIFLQFFYGNFPLYGKRVFEEHNQMVRDLTEGRGNGERLLVFEAREGWVPLCKFLGKDVPEGEYPRLHDTKEFRSHLIRNGI
;
A
#
# COMPACT_ATOMS: atom_id res chain seq x y z
N MET A 1 -8.74 -5.55 4.00
CA MET A 1 -7.84 -6.64 3.58
C MET A 1 -6.86 -7.07 4.68
N CYS A 2 -5.99 -6.20 5.19
CA CYS A 2 -5.02 -6.56 6.23
C CYS A 2 -5.65 -7.31 7.43
N ALA A 3 -6.73 -6.79 8.01
CA ALA A 3 -7.45 -7.47 9.09
C ALA A 3 -8.07 -8.83 8.69
N ALA A 4 -8.50 -8.97 7.43
CA ALA A 4 -9.04 -10.23 6.94
C ALA A 4 -7.96 -11.30 6.85
N LEU A 5 -6.80 -10.95 6.29
CA LEU A 5 -5.64 -11.84 6.21
C LEU A 5 -5.13 -12.24 7.61
N LYS A 6 -5.09 -11.33 8.58
CA LYS A 6 -4.76 -11.66 9.99
C LYS A 6 -5.70 -12.73 10.56
N LYS A 7 -7.01 -12.61 10.30
CA LYS A 7 -8.00 -13.60 10.75
C LYS A 7 -7.86 -14.96 10.05
N LEU A 8 -7.26 -15.00 8.85
CA LEU A 8 -6.93 -16.24 8.13
C LEU A 8 -5.57 -16.83 8.54
N GLY A 9 -4.94 -16.29 9.59
CA GLY A 9 -3.68 -16.78 10.15
C GLY A 9 -2.42 -16.28 9.43
N TYR A 10 -2.52 -15.23 8.60
CA TYR A 10 -1.33 -14.57 8.07
C TYR A 10 -0.74 -13.63 9.13
N GLU A 11 0.54 -13.82 9.44
CA GLU A 11 1.29 -13.00 10.39
C GLU A 11 2.13 -11.95 9.66
N ASN A 12 2.58 -10.92 10.39
CA ASN A 12 3.48 -9.88 9.87
C ASN A 12 3.02 -9.29 8.52
N ILE A 13 1.84 -8.69 8.51
CA ILE A 13 1.28 -8.09 7.29
C ILE A 13 1.69 -6.64 7.19
N HIS A 14 2.59 -6.32 6.27
CA HIS A 14 3.04 -4.95 6.06
C HIS A 14 1.88 -4.04 5.58
N HIS A 15 1.80 -2.82 6.11
CA HIS A 15 0.80 -1.79 5.79
C HIS A 15 1.38 -0.42 6.14
N MET A 16 0.93 0.66 5.49
CA MET A 16 1.33 2.05 5.81
C MET A 16 1.31 2.39 7.33
N PHE A 17 0.37 1.83 8.10
CA PHE A 17 0.34 2.06 9.56
C PHE A 17 1.55 1.49 10.31
N TYR A 18 2.24 0.49 9.77
CA TYR A 18 3.53 0.02 10.31
C TYR A 18 4.61 1.07 10.08
N VAL A 19 4.69 1.65 8.87
CA VAL A 19 5.61 2.76 8.57
C VAL A 19 5.44 3.94 9.53
N PHE A 20 4.20 4.24 9.93
CA PHE A 20 3.90 5.28 10.91
C PHE A 20 4.39 4.96 12.32
N LYS A 21 4.56 3.68 12.67
CA LYS A 21 4.89 3.23 14.04
C LYS A 21 6.34 2.77 14.18
N THR A 22 6.98 2.35 13.09
CA THR A 22 8.34 1.80 13.11
C THR A 22 9.36 2.89 12.76
N PRO A 23 10.19 3.34 13.73
CA PRO A 23 11.23 4.32 13.45
C PRO A 23 12.22 3.83 12.38
N GLY A 24 12.57 4.71 11.45
CA GLY A 24 13.56 4.43 10.39
C GLY A 24 12.97 3.75 9.13
N GLU A 25 11.82 3.08 9.24
CA GLU A 25 11.20 2.38 8.11
C GLU A 25 10.84 3.33 6.96
N ALA A 26 10.34 4.53 7.29
CA ALA A 26 10.06 5.57 6.29
C ALA A 26 11.31 5.99 5.49
N GLY A 27 12.48 6.01 6.14
CA GLY A 27 13.75 6.33 5.50
C GLY A 27 14.20 5.23 4.53
N LYS A 28 14.07 3.96 4.93
CA LYS A 28 14.37 2.80 4.08
C LYS A 28 13.48 2.75 2.84
N TRP A 29 12.17 2.95 3.02
CA TRP A 29 11.23 3.03 1.90
C TRP A 29 11.53 4.20 0.96
N HIS A 30 11.88 5.37 1.50
CA HIS A 30 12.28 6.51 0.69
C HIS A 30 13.54 6.20 -0.13
N ALA A 31 14.54 5.51 0.45
CA ALA A 31 15.73 5.09 -0.27
C ALA A 31 15.41 4.10 -1.41
N LEU A 32 14.53 3.12 -1.21
CA LEU A 32 14.10 2.22 -2.27
C LEU A 32 13.36 2.95 -3.40
N LEU A 33 12.50 3.92 -3.07
CA LEU A 33 11.82 4.73 -4.08
C LEU A 33 12.81 5.56 -4.90
N LYS A 34 13.84 6.12 -4.25
CA LYS A 34 14.94 6.79 -4.96
C LYS A 34 15.64 5.86 -5.95
N ILE A 35 15.98 4.64 -5.53
CA ILE A 35 16.59 3.65 -6.43
C ILE A 35 15.65 3.35 -7.62
N LYS A 36 14.36 3.13 -7.34
CA LYS A 36 13.34 2.84 -8.37
C LYS A 36 13.19 3.96 -9.40
N TYR A 37 13.11 5.21 -8.97
CA TYR A 37 12.76 6.35 -9.83
C TYR A 37 13.99 7.12 -10.38
N GLU A 38 15.11 7.14 -9.67
CA GLU A 38 16.35 7.84 -10.09
C GLU A 38 17.44 6.90 -10.60
N GLY A 39 17.39 5.61 -10.25
CA GLY A 39 18.32 4.59 -10.75
C GLY A 39 18.01 4.14 -12.18
N ALA A 40 18.61 3.04 -12.61
CA ALA A 40 18.33 2.42 -13.92
C ALA A 40 16.96 1.69 -13.97
N GLY A 41 16.02 2.06 -13.10
CA GLY A 41 14.66 1.51 -13.03
C GLY A 41 14.56 0.17 -12.29
N ALA A 42 13.46 -0.54 -12.56
CA ALA A 42 13.05 -1.79 -11.88
C ALA A 42 14.12 -2.89 -11.83
N GLY A 43 15.06 -2.92 -12.79
CA GLY A 43 16.14 -3.90 -12.85
C GLY A 43 17.23 -3.72 -11.78
N THR A 44 17.16 -2.64 -10.98
CA THR A 44 18.11 -2.36 -9.90
C THR A 44 17.63 -2.81 -8.52
N ILE A 45 16.33 -3.12 -8.37
CA ILE A 45 15.75 -3.58 -7.11
C ILE A 45 15.92 -5.09 -7.01
N THR A 46 16.61 -5.54 -5.97
CA THR A 46 16.84 -6.97 -5.72
C THR A 46 16.01 -7.48 -4.55
N ARG A 47 15.99 -8.80 -4.35
CA ARG A 47 15.30 -9.44 -3.22
C ARG A 47 15.93 -9.02 -1.88
N GLU A 48 17.26 -8.97 -1.82
CA GLU A 48 18.03 -8.62 -0.63
C GLU A 48 17.72 -7.20 -0.15
N MET A 49 17.40 -6.29 -1.09
CA MET A 49 16.95 -4.94 -0.75
C MET A 49 15.58 -4.91 -0.06
N PHE A 50 14.74 -5.93 -0.27
CA PHE A 50 13.47 -6.08 0.43
C PHE A 50 13.61 -6.81 1.75
N ASP A 51 14.60 -7.68 1.94
CA ASP A 51 14.69 -8.53 3.14
C ASP A 51 14.73 -7.71 4.45
N ASP A 52 15.40 -6.55 4.45
CA ASP A 52 15.46 -5.64 5.61
C ASP A 52 14.15 -4.88 5.92
N LEU A 53 13.20 -4.87 4.99
CA LEU A 53 11.88 -4.23 5.14
C LEU A 53 10.73 -5.23 5.26
N LEU A 54 10.85 -6.36 4.56
CA LEU A 54 9.76 -7.27 4.26
C LEU A 54 10.11 -8.74 4.54
N GLY A 55 11.35 -9.07 4.94
CA GLY A 55 11.83 -10.45 5.05
C GLY A 55 10.97 -11.34 5.93
N ASP A 56 10.42 -10.77 7.01
CA ASP A 56 9.54 -11.49 7.96
C ASP A 56 8.05 -11.40 7.61
N CYS A 57 7.68 -10.72 6.51
CA CYS A 57 6.29 -10.46 6.17
C CYS A 57 5.65 -11.58 5.35
N SER A 58 4.52 -12.11 5.82
CA SER A 58 3.77 -13.13 5.05
C SER A 58 2.85 -12.53 3.98
N ALA A 59 2.55 -11.23 4.07
CA ALA A 59 1.72 -10.52 3.11
C ALA A 59 2.03 -9.02 3.12
N LEU A 60 1.77 -8.36 1.99
CA LEU A 60 2.01 -6.93 1.80
C LEU A 60 0.69 -6.25 1.42
N THR A 61 0.41 -5.12 2.05
CA THR A 61 -0.77 -4.29 1.74
C THR A 61 -0.38 -2.82 1.77
N ASP A 62 -1.15 -2.01 1.05
CA ASP A 62 -1.06 -0.53 1.09
C ASP A 62 0.30 0.04 0.66
N LEU A 63 0.36 1.36 0.57
CA LEU A 63 1.59 2.11 0.39
C LEU A 63 2.54 1.84 1.57
N PRO A 64 3.87 1.97 1.36
CA PRO A 64 4.54 2.15 0.07
C PRO A 64 4.73 0.85 -0.74
N SER A 65 4.49 -0.32 -0.14
CA SER A 65 4.82 -1.63 -0.76
C SER A 65 4.18 -1.85 -2.13
N ILE A 66 2.92 -1.42 -2.33
CA ILE A 66 2.22 -1.56 -3.62
C ILE A 66 2.89 -0.80 -4.78
N LEU A 67 3.71 0.23 -4.50
CA LEU A 67 4.45 0.97 -5.53
C LEU A 67 5.51 0.10 -6.22
N PHE A 68 5.86 -1.02 -5.60
CA PHE A 68 6.80 -2.01 -6.09
C PHE A 68 6.12 -3.25 -6.67
N ALA A 69 4.82 -3.19 -7.02
CA ALA A 69 4.09 -4.36 -7.52
C ALA A 69 4.81 -5.06 -8.68
N ARG A 70 5.43 -4.31 -9.61
CA ARG A 70 6.21 -4.90 -10.71
C ARG A 70 7.41 -5.70 -10.21
N GLU A 71 8.23 -5.08 -9.37
CA GLU A 71 9.44 -5.67 -8.81
C GLU A 71 9.11 -6.86 -7.91
N LEU A 72 8.11 -6.71 -7.02
CA LEU A 72 7.63 -7.76 -6.13
C LEU A 72 7.11 -8.95 -6.93
N LEU A 73 6.36 -8.73 -8.00
CA LEU A 73 5.88 -9.83 -8.82
C LEU A 73 7.05 -10.54 -9.50
N ILE A 74 7.98 -9.82 -10.13
CA ILE A 74 9.17 -10.43 -10.76
C ILE A 74 9.98 -11.25 -9.76
N LEU A 75 10.27 -10.68 -8.59
CA LEU A 75 11.13 -11.30 -7.58
C LEU A 75 10.43 -12.45 -6.84
N TYR A 76 9.12 -12.36 -6.58
CA TYR A 76 8.33 -13.36 -5.86
C TYR A 76 7.28 -14.01 -6.79
N PRO A 77 7.70 -14.90 -7.70
CA PRO A 77 6.80 -15.44 -8.73
C PRO A 77 5.66 -16.29 -8.20
N ASP A 78 5.85 -16.92 -7.04
CA ASP A 78 4.85 -17.78 -6.41
C ASP A 78 3.83 -17.01 -5.55
N ALA A 79 4.02 -15.70 -5.37
CA ALA A 79 3.11 -14.89 -4.57
C ALA A 79 1.72 -14.84 -5.21
N LYS A 80 0.68 -15.10 -4.42
CA LYS A 80 -0.71 -14.82 -4.79
C LYS A 80 -0.97 -13.31 -4.70
N VAL A 81 -1.72 -12.78 -5.65
CA VAL A 81 -2.05 -11.35 -5.75
C VAL A 81 -3.54 -11.15 -5.49
N ILE A 82 -3.86 -10.23 -4.58
CA ILE A 82 -5.23 -9.80 -4.35
C ILE A 82 -5.32 -8.33 -4.74
N LEU A 83 -5.96 -8.05 -5.88
CA LEU A 83 -6.24 -6.69 -6.32
C LEU A 83 -7.58 -6.25 -5.73
N THR A 84 -7.52 -5.46 -4.65
CA THR A 84 -8.73 -4.92 -4.03
C THR A 84 -9.26 -3.74 -4.82
N THR A 85 -10.50 -3.84 -5.32
CA THR A 85 -11.11 -2.81 -6.16
C THR A 85 -12.29 -2.11 -5.48
N ARG A 86 -12.56 -0.88 -5.91
CA ARG A 86 -13.75 -0.08 -5.63
C ARG A 86 -13.90 0.95 -6.75
N SER A 87 -14.99 1.71 -6.77
CA SER A 87 -15.15 2.77 -7.79
C SER A 87 -14.03 3.82 -7.69
N THR A 88 -13.47 4.24 -8.82
CA THR A 88 -12.42 5.27 -8.89
C THR A 88 -12.82 6.53 -8.13
N THR A 89 -14.07 6.98 -8.29
CA THR A 89 -14.59 8.17 -7.60
C THR A 89 -14.59 8.00 -6.08
N SER A 90 -15.10 6.87 -5.56
CA SER A 90 -15.09 6.63 -4.11
C SER A 90 -13.66 6.57 -3.56
N TRP A 91 -12.74 5.99 -4.33
CA TRP A 91 -11.33 5.94 -3.94
C TRP A 91 -10.70 7.33 -3.89
N TYR A 92 -10.94 8.12 -4.93
CA TYR A 92 -10.39 9.46 -5.05
C TYR A 92 -10.88 10.38 -3.92
N THR A 93 -12.19 10.37 -3.65
CA THR A 93 -12.78 11.14 -2.53
C THR A 93 -12.20 10.70 -1.17
N SER A 94 -12.02 9.39 -0.96
CA SER A 94 -11.41 8.85 0.25
C SER A 94 -9.95 9.30 0.42
N MET A 95 -9.16 9.29 -0.65
CA MET A 95 -7.76 9.76 -0.64
C MET A 95 -7.65 11.26 -0.38
N LEU A 96 -8.51 12.08 -1.02
CA LEU A 96 -8.59 13.53 -0.80
C LEU A 96 -8.78 13.88 0.68
N HIS A 97 -9.55 13.06 1.39
CA HIS A 97 -9.93 13.31 2.79
C HIS A 97 -9.06 12.59 3.82
N THR A 98 -8.02 11.88 3.39
CA THR A 98 -7.12 11.12 4.28
C THR A 98 -5.65 11.51 4.05
N ILE A 99 -4.90 10.69 3.33
CA ILE A 99 -3.45 10.82 3.16
C ILE A 99 -3.11 12.11 2.40
N TYR A 100 -3.88 12.46 1.36
CA TYR A 100 -3.64 13.68 0.62
C TYR A 100 -3.93 14.93 1.45
N ALA A 101 -4.99 14.93 2.28
CA ALA A 101 -5.27 16.05 3.18
C ALA A 101 -4.09 16.31 4.13
N TRP A 102 -3.54 15.27 4.74
CA TRP A 102 -2.36 15.40 5.60
C TRP A 102 -1.11 15.86 4.84
N GLN A 103 -0.89 15.30 3.64
CA GLN A 103 0.28 15.60 2.82
C GLN A 103 0.24 17.03 2.25
N SER A 104 -0.93 17.52 1.87
CA SER A 104 -1.09 18.85 1.28
C SER A 104 -1.20 19.98 2.31
N ASP A 105 -1.37 19.66 3.60
CA ASP A 105 -1.50 20.66 4.67
C ASP A 105 -0.19 21.46 4.88
N PRO A 106 -0.21 22.79 4.66
CA PRO A 106 0.94 23.66 4.88
C PRO A 106 1.41 23.70 6.34
N LEU A 107 0.49 23.56 7.30
CA LEU A 107 0.85 23.56 8.72
C LEU A 107 1.69 22.33 9.05
N ASN A 108 1.26 21.14 8.60
CA ASN A 108 2.02 19.92 8.80
C ASN A 108 3.42 20.05 8.17
N ARG A 109 3.53 20.62 6.97
CA ARG A 109 4.83 20.87 6.33
C ARG A 109 5.77 21.74 7.18
N ILE A 110 5.24 22.73 7.88
CA ILE A 110 6.01 23.62 8.76
C ILE A 110 6.40 22.92 10.06
N ILE A 111 5.48 22.19 10.71
CA ILE A 111 5.70 21.65 12.06
C ILE A 111 6.38 20.27 12.07
N ASP A 112 6.20 19.44 11.04
CA ASP A 112 6.72 18.06 11.01
C ASP A 112 8.24 17.96 11.28
N PRO A 113 9.11 18.85 10.75
CA PRO A 113 10.54 18.87 11.07
C PRO A 113 10.86 19.09 12.56
N PHE A 114 9.99 19.81 13.27
CA PHE A 114 10.18 20.20 14.67
C PHE A 114 9.53 19.23 15.65
N LEU A 115 8.54 18.44 15.22
CA LEU A 115 7.85 17.48 16.08
C LEU A 115 8.70 16.23 16.36
N SER A 116 9.30 15.62 15.33
CA SER A 116 10.27 14.54 15.50
C SER A 116 11.00 14.19 14.20
N LYS A 117 12.16 13.54 14.32
CA LYS A 117 12.89 12.97 13.16
C LYS A 117 12.05 11.95 12.39
N HIS A 118 11.24 11.16 13.10
CA HIS A 118 10.30 10.20 12.52
C HIS A 118 9.20 10.90 11.73
N ARG A 119 8.58 11.91 12.37
CA ARG A 119 7.80 13.02 11.83
C ARG A 119 8.17 13.39 10.39
N TYR A 120 9.38 13.92 10.34
CA TYR A 120 10.01 14.47 9.16
C TYR A 120 10.36 13.41 8.11
N ALA A 121 10.81 12.22 8.53
CA ALA A 121 11.08 11.13 7.61
C ALA A 121 9.82 10.67 6.87
N LEU A 122 8.70 10.56 7.60
CA LEU A 122 7.41 10.21 7.00
C LEU A 122 6.93 11.27 6.01
N ARG A 123 7.05 12.55 6.38
CA ARG A 123 6.78 13.68 5.47
C ARG A 123 7.55 13.55 4.16
N LYS A 124 8.88 13.36 4.24
CA LYS A 124 9.73 13.20 3.06
C LYS A 124 9.32 12.01 2.20
N LEU A 125 9.01 10.86 2.81
CA LEU A 125 8.51 9.69 2.11
C LEU A 125 7.21 10.02 1.34
N LEU A 126 6.23 10.62 2.00
CA LEU A 126 4.95 10.95 1.37
C LEU A 126 5.11 12.01 0.28
N ASP A 127 5.86 13.09 0.53
CA ASP A 127 6.15 14.10 -0.51
C ASP A 127 6.78 13.47 -1.76
N TYR A 128 7.70 12.51 -1.58
CA TYR A 128 8.33 11.81 -2.70
C TYR A 128 7.36 10.87 -3.43
N ILE A 129 6.51 10.14 -2.70
CA ILE A 129 5.44 9.33 -3.31
C ILE A 129 4.49 10.22 -4.13
N PHE A 130 4.05 11.35 -3.59
CA PHE A 130 3.17 12.27 -4.30
C PHE A 130 3.84 12.92 -5.51
N LEU A 131 5.13 13.21 -5.43
CA LEU A 131 5.90 13.70 -6.57
C LEU A 131 6.00 12.65 -7.69
N GLN A 132 6.44 11.43 -7.38
CA GLN A 132 6.78 10.42 -8.37
C GLN A 132 5.58 9.62 -8.87
N PHE A 133 4.72 9.17 -7.96
CA PHE A 133 3.60 8.28 -8.30
C PHE A 133 2.35 9.07 -8.74
N PHE A 134 2.11 10.24 -8.16
CA PHE A 134 0.98 11.10 -8.51
C PHE A 134 1.38 12.33 -9.36
N TYR A 135 2.58 12.30 -9.95
CA TYR A 135 3.13 13.35 -10.82
C TYR A 135 3.07 14.76 -10.20
N GLY A 136 3.22 14.85 -8.88
CA GLY A 136 3.16 16.09 -8.11
C GLY A 136 1.78 16.73 -8.02
N ASN A 137 0.74 16.16 -8.64
CA ASN A 137 -0.61 16.73 -8.65
C ASN A 137 -1.68 15.63 -8.54
N PHE A 138 -1.90 15.17 -7.30
CA PHE A 138 -2.93 14.17 -7.01
C PHE A 138 -4.35 14.60 -7.45
N PRO A 139 -4.81 15.86 -7.26
CA PRO A 139 -6.14 16.24 -7.72
C PRO A 139 -6.34 16.07 -9.24
N LEU A 140 -5.30 16.35 -10.02
CA LEU A 140 -5.34 16.22 -11.48
C LEU A 140 -5.17 14.76 -11.94
N TYR A 141 -4.20 14.04 -11.38
CA TYR A 141 -3.77 12.74 -11.89
C TYR A 141 -4.24 11.54 -11.08
N GLY A 142 -4.76 11.73 -9.87
CA GLY A 142 -5.04 10.64 -8.92
C GLY A 142 -5.94 9.56 -9.49
N LYS A 143 -7.05 9.95 -10.15
CA LYS A 143 -7.98 8.98 -10.77
C LYS A 143 -7.31 8.15 -11.87
N ARG A 144 -6.55 8.82 -12.74
CA ARG A 144 -5.79 8.19 -13.82
C ARG A 144 -4.77 7.20 -13.27
N VAL A 145 -3.97 7.63 -12.29
CA VAL A 145 -2.95 6.79 -11.64
C VAL A 145 -3.57 5.54 -10.99
N PHE A 146 -4.75 5.67 -10.37
CA PHE A 146 -5.46 4.54 -9.80
C PHE A 146 -5.89 3.51 -10.86
N GLU A 147 -6.44 3.99 -11.97
CA GLU A 147 -6.88 3.14 -13.07
C GLU A 147 -5.69 2.47 -13.76
N GLU A 148 -4.64 3.23 -14.07
CA GLU A 148 -3.40 2.73 -14.67
C GLU A 148 -2.70 1.71 -13.75
N HIS A 149 -2.65 1.96 -12.44
CA HIS A 149 -2.08 1.01 -11.48
C HIS A 149 -2.87 -0.31 -11.45
N ASN A 150 -4.20 -0.23 -11.39
CA ASN A 150 -5.05 -1.42 -11.39
C ASN A 150 -4.90 -2.23 -12.68
N GLN A 151 -4.83 -1.55 -13.83
CA GLN A 151 -4.61 -2.22 -15.11
C GLN A 151 -3.23 -2.86 -15.16
N MET A 152 -2.18 -2.15 -14.74
CA MET A 152 -0.82 -2.66 -14.68
C MET A 152 -0.71 -3.93 -13.82
N VAL A 153 -1.40 -4.00 -12.67
CA VAL A 153 -1.43 -5.21 -11.85
C VAL A 153 -2.12 -6.38 -12.58
N ARG A 154 -3.20 -6.12 -13.31
CA ARG A 154 -3.88 -7.15 -14.13
C ARG A 154 -2.93 -7.68 -15.19
N ASP A 155 -2.36 -6.80 -16.00
CA ASP A 155 -1.45 -7.14 -17.09
C ASP A 155 -0.26 -7.97 -16.59
N LEU A 156 0.33 -7.58 -15.45
CA LEU A 156 1.46 -8.29 -14.85
C LEU A 156 1.11 -9.69 -14.37
N THR A 157 -0.16 -9.96 -14.04
CA THR A 157 -0.59 -11.26 -13.51
C THR A 157 -1.19 -12.19 -14.55
N GLU A 158 -1.76 -11.65 -15.64
CA GLU A 158 -2.29 -12.43 -16.77
C GLU A 158 -1.21 -13.30 -17.43
N GLY A 159 0.02 -12.79 -17.55
CA GLY A 159 1.14 -13.51 -18.15
C GLY A 159 1.79 -14.61 -17.28
N ARG A 160 1.29 -14.87 -16.07
CA ARG A 160 2.01 -15.70 -15.06
C ARG A 160 1.50 -17.12 -14.85
N GLY A 161 0.54 -17.58 -15.67
CA GLY A 161 0.06 -18.95 -15.67
C GLY A 161 -1.21 -19.18 -14.85
N ASN A 162 -2.19 -19.80 -15.51
CA ASN A 162 -3.45 -20.37 -15.02
C ASN A 162 -4.47 -19.49 -14.28
N GLY A 163 -4.36 -18.16 -14.21
CA GLY A 163 -5.42 -17.31 -13.62
C GLY A 163 -5.67 -17.51 -12.12
N GLU A 164 -5.05 -18.52 -11.49
CA GLU A 164 -5.15 -18.88 -10.08
C GLU A 164 -4.28 -18.00 -9.16
N ARG A 165 -3.58 -17.02 -9.72
CA ARG A 165 -2.66 -16.13 -8.99
C ARG A 165 -3.18 -14.71 -8.80
N LEU A 166 -4.28 -14.34 -9.44
CA LEU A 166 -4.94 -13.06 -9.23
C LEU A 166 -6.36 -13.28 -8.70
N LEU A 167 -6.67 -12.65 -7.58
CA LEU A 167 -8.04 -12.40 -7.15
C LEU A 167 -8.34 -10.91 -7.26
N VAL A 168 -9.28 -10.56 -8.13
CA VAL A 168 -9.92 -9.23 -8.10
C VAL A 168 -11.02 -9.29 -7.06
N PHE A 169 -10.97 -8.40 -6.08
CA PHE A 169 -11.81 -8.53 -4.89
C PHE A 169 -12.39 -7.20 -4.43
N GLU A 170 -13.70 -7.15 -4.22
CA GLU A 170 -14.37 -6.10 -3.48
C GLU A 170 -14.75 -6.57 -2.08
N ALA A 171 -14.55 -5.71 -1.06
CA ALA A 171 -14.86 -6.06 0.33
C ALA A 171 -16.31 -6.51 0.58
N ARG A 172 -17.25 -6.10 -0.30
CA ARG A 172 -18.66 -6.51 -0.23
C ARG A 172 -18.88 -7.98 -0.56
N GLU A 173 -17.95 -8.64 -1.24
CA GLU A 173 -18.04 -10.07 -1.59
C GLU A 173 -17.75 -10.99 -0.40
N GLY A 174 -17.18 -10.46 0.68
CA GLY A 174 -17.02 -11.17 1.94
C GLY A 174 -15.95 -12.27 1.92
N TRP A 175 -16.12 -13.28 2.77
CA TRP A 175 -15.10 -14.31 3.00
C TRP A 175 -14.94 -15.31 1.86
N VAL A 176 -16.05 -15.73 1.25
CA VAL A 176 -16.10 -16.90 0.37
C VAL A 176 -15.07 -16.84 -0.77
N PRO A 177 -15.01 -15.79 -1.62
CA PRO A 177 -14.05 -15.76 -2.72
C PRO A 177 -12.60 -15.63 -2.23
N LEU A 178 -12.35 -14.89 -1.15
CA LEU A 178 -11.02 -14.75 -0.56
C LEU A 178 -10.49 -16.09 -0.02
N CYS A 179 -11.32 -16.80 0.75
CA CYS A 179 -10.94 -18.07 1.37
C CYS A 179 -10.72 -19.15 0.31
N LYS A 180 -11.61 -19.23 -0.70
CA LYS A 180 -11.45 -20.12 -1.86
C LYS A 180 -10.13 -19.86 -2.57
N PHE A 181 -9.81 -18.60 -2.86
CA PHE A 181 -8.57 -18.23 -3.54
C PHE A 181 -7.32 -18.57 -2.72
N LEU A 182 -7.37 -18.37 -1.40
CA LEU A 182 -6.24 -18.64 -0.51
C LEU A 182 -6.12 -20.12 -0.09
N GLY A 183 -7.15 -20.94 -0.32
CA GLY A 183 -7.19 -22.32 0.15
C GLY A 183 -7.34 -22.41 1.66
N LYS A 184 -8.19 -21.55 2.23
CA LYS A 184 -8.45 -21.44 3.68
C LYS A 184 -9.92 -21.72 3.97
N ASP A 185 -10.20 -22.16 5.18
CA ASP A 185 -11.57 -22.28 5.68
C ASP A 185 -12.18 -20.89 5.93
N VAL A 186 -13.50 -20.78 5.75
CA VAL A 186 -14.25 -19.55 6.06
C VAL A 186 -14.31 -19.38 7.58
N PRO A 187 -13.76 -18.31 8.16
CA PRO A 187 -13.78 -18.11 9.60
C PRO A 187 -15.17 -17.66 10.07
N GLU A 188 -15.45 -17.84 11.37
CA GLU A 188 -16.70 -17.36 11.97
C GLU A 188 -16.82 -15.82 11.95
N GLY A 189 -18.04 -15.30 11.80
CA GLY A 189 -18.35 -13.87 11.87
C GLY A 189 -18.16 -13.11 10.55
N GLU A 190 -18.53 -11.83 10.55
CA GLU A 190 -18.57 -11.01 9.33
C GLU A 190 -17.17 -10.67 8.78
N TYR A 191 -17.12 -10.40 7.47
CA TYR A 191 -15.91 -9.88 6.83
C TYR A 191 -15.60 -8.48 7.37
N PRO A 192 -14.34 -8.19 7.77
CA PRO A 192 -14.01 -6.94 8.41
C PRO A 192 -14.21 -5.76 7.46
N ARG A 193 -15.10 -4.85 7.86
CA ARG A 193 -15.30 -3.53 7.23
C ARG A 193 -14.65 -2.46 8.11
N LEU A 194 -13.33 -2.55 8.21
CA LEU A 194 -12.51 -1.55 8.89
C LEU A 194 -12.09 -0.49 7.86
N HIS A 195 -11.84 0.74 8.32
CA HIS A 195 -11.48 1.92 7.51
C HIS A 195 -12.64 2.67 6.84
N ASP A 196 -13.65 3.06 7.63
CA ASP A 196 -14.34 4.32 7.30
C ASP A 196 -13.33 5.48 7.44
N THR A 197 -13.47 6.51 6.62
CA THR A 197 -12.59 7.70 6.55
C THR A 197 -12.37 8.32 7.94
N LYS A 198 -13.38 8.24 8.82
CA LYS A 198 -13.32 8.70 10.22
C LYS A 198 -12.31 7.92 11.07
N GLU A 199 -12.25 6.61 10.91
CA GLU A 199 -11.32 5.73 11.64
C GLU A 199 -9.88 5.98 11.18
N PHE A 200 -9.66 6.17 9.87
CA PHE A 200 -8.35 6.53 9.34
C PHE A 200 -7.85 7.87 9.91
N ARG A 201 -8.69 8.92 9.90
CA ARG A 201 -8.36 10.21 10.51
C ARG A 201 -8.06 10.10 11.99
N SER A 202 -8.85 9.32 12.72
CA SER A 202 -8.63 9.07 14.15
C SER A 202 -7.27 8.37 14.38
N HIS A 203 -6.87 7.46 13.49
CA HIS A 203 -5.56 6.84 13.54
C HIS A 203 -4.42 7.80 13.22
N LEU A 204 -4.58 8.72 12.26
CA LEU A 204 -3.57 9.76 12.02
C LEU A 204 -3.35 10.58 13.29
N ILE A 205 -4.43 11.13 13.85
CA ILE A 205 -4.39 11.95 15.07
C ILE A 205 -3.76 11.19 16.25
N ARG A 206 -4.17 9.93 16.48
CA ARG A 206 -3.65 9.11 17.60
C ARG A 206 -2.17 8.77 17.47
N ASN A 207 -1.66 8.63 16.25
CA ASN A 207 -0.24 8.39 16.02
C ASN A 207 0.56 9.70 15.85
N GLY A 208 -0.05 10.85 16.21
CA GLY A 208 0.59 12.15 16.11
C GLY A 208 0.93 12.51 14.67
N ILE A 209 0.07 12.14 13.72
CA ILE A 209 0.10 12.52 12.30
C ILE A 209 -0.98 13.56 12.07
#